data_AF-A0A924MJN3-F1
#
_entry.id   AF-A0A924MJN3-F1
#
_cell.length_a   1.000
_cell.length_b   1.000
_cell.length_c   1.000
_cell.angle_alpha   90.00
_cell.angle_beta   90.00
_cell.angle_gamma   90.00
#
_symmetry.space_group_name_H-M   'P 1'
#
loop_
_entity.id
_entity.type
_entity.pdbx_description
1 polymer ?
#
loop_
_entity_poly.entity_id
_entity_poly.type
_entity_poly.pdbx_seq_one_letter_code
_entity_poly.pdbx_strand_id
1 'polypeptide(L)' 'LRCDDCISYHVAQCKDAGVNRDEFFEVFSVGLVVGGSIVIPHLRRAGDFLDQLEGAGAHAAAAPHDHG' A
#
# COMPACT_ATOMS: atom_id res chain seq x y z
N LEU A 1 -1.43 8.19 12.86
CA LEU A 1 -1.97 8.61 11.55
C LEU A 1 -2.24 7.35 10.74
N ARG A 2 -3.50 7.09 10.36
CA ARG A 2 -3.97 5.89 9.64
C ARG A 2 -5.07 6.32 8.66
N CYS A 3 -4.68 7.18 7.73
CA CYS A 3 -5.58 7.85 6.78
C CYS A 3 -5.28 7.30 5.40
N ASP A 4 -6.19 6.51 4.83
CA ASP A 4 -5.96 5.86 3.53
C ASP A 4 -5.81 6.90 2.41
N ASP A 5 -6.64 7.95 2.40
CA ASP A 5 -6.54 9.03 1.41
C ASP A 5 -5.18 9.74 1.45
N CYS A 6 -4.67 9.99 2.67
CA CYS A 6 -3.37 10.60 2.87
C CYS A 6 -2.23 9.70 2.38
N ILE A 7 -2.34 8.38 2.60
CA ILE A 7 -1.34 7.40 2.16
C ILE A 7 -1.33 7.33 0.63
N SER A 8 -2.49 7.18 -0.01
CA SER A 8 -2.60 7.14 -1.48
C SER A 8 -2.09 8.42 -2.12
N TYR A 9 -2.42 9.59 -1.54
CA TYR A 9 -1.89 10.88 -2.00
C TYR A 9 -0.36 10.90 -2.02
N HIS A 10 0.28 10.49 -0.91
CA HIS A 10 1.74 10.48 -0.85
C HIS A 10 2.38 9.38 -1.69
N VAL A 11 1.74 8.23 -1.87
CA VAL A 11 2.24 7.18 -2.78
C VAL A 11 2.29 7.69 -4.22
N ALA A 12 1.23 8.36 -4.69
CA ALA A 12 1.22 8.96 -6.02
C ALA A 12 2.33 10.02 -6.19
N GLN A 13 2.48 10.92 -5.20
CA GLN A 13 3.54 11.93 -5.25
C GLN A 13 4.95 11.34 -5.22
N CYS A 14 5.19 10.31 -4.41
CA CYS A 14 6.47 9.62 -4.38
C CYS A 14 6.75 8.92 -5.71
N LYS A 15 5.74 8.35 -6.36
CA LYS A 15 5.88 7.73 -7.68
C LYS A 15 6.25 8.77 -8.74
N ASP A 16 5.59 9.94 -8.73
CA ASP A 16 5.91 11.07 -9.61
C ASP A 16 7.34 11.61 -9.37
N ALA A 17 7.82 11.53 -8.12
CA ALA A 17 9.20 11.86 -7.75
C ALA A 17 10.24 10.79 -8.15
N GLY A 18 9.81 9.67 -8.73
CA GLY A 18 10.69 8.61 -9.22
C GLY A 18 11.08 7.56 -8.18
N VAL A 19 10.40 7.50 -7.04
CA VAL A 19 10.60 6.44 -6.03
C VAL A 19 10.31 5.08 -6.66
N ASN A 20 11.25 4.15 -6.50
CA ASN A 20 11.12 2.81 -7.04
C ASN A 20 10.37 1.89 -6.06
N ARG A 21 9.94 0.73 -6.56
CA ARG A 21 9.11 -0.21 -5.80
C ARG A 21 9.80 -0.69 -4.52
N ASP A 22 11.10 -1.00 -4.57
CA ASP A 22 11.83 -1.51 -3.41
C ASP A 22 11.89 -0.45 -2.29
N GLU A 23 12.13 0.82 -2.65
CA GLU A 23 12.10 1.95 -1.72
C GLU A 23 10.73 2.13 -1.04
N PHE A 24 9.62 1.93 -1.77
CA PHE A 24 8.29 1.94 -1.15
C PHE A 24 8.15 0.86 -0.08
N PHE A 25 8.56 -0.38 -0.37
CA PHE A 25 8.44 -1.49 0.58
C PHE A 25 9.38 -1.35 1.77
N GLU A 26 10.54 -0.70 1.62
CA GLU A 26 11.39 -0.31 2.75
C GLU A 26 10.65 0.66 3.69
N VAL A 27 10.05 1.71 3.15
CA VAL A 27 9.30 2.70 3.96
C VAL A 27 8.05 2.08 4.59
N PHE A 28 7.33 1.21 3.87
CA PHE A 28 6.20 0.47 4.42
C PHE A 28 6.63 -0.45 5.57
N SER A 29 7.81 -1.05 5.49
CA SER A 29 8.37 -1.87 6.57
C SER A 29 8.68 -1.03 7.81
N VAL A 30 9.23 0.18 7.65
CA VAL A 30 9.41 1.14 8.75
C VAL A 30 8.05 1.50 9.36
N GLY A 31 7.05 1.79 8.52
CA GLY A 31 5.68 2.09 8.95
C GLY A 31 5.04 0.94 9.75
N LEU A 32 5.28 -0.31 9.34
CA LEU A 32 4.80 -1.50 10.04
C LEU A 32 5.46 -1.68 11.41
N VAL A 33 6.79 -1.53 11.49
CA VAL A 33 7.54 -1.69 12.75
C VAL A 33 7.13 -0.63 13.77
N VAL A 34 7.01 0.63 13.34
CA VAL A 34 6.64 1.75 14.23
C VAL A 34 5.15 1.75 14.57
N GLY A 35 4.30 1.47 13.58
CA GLY A 35 2.85 1.54 13.70
C GLY A 35 2.20 0.29 14.30
N GLY A 36 2.90 -0.84 14.30
CA GLY A 36 2.39 -2.14 14.73
C GLY A 36 1.40 -2.76 13.74
N SER A 37 0.88 -3.95 14.08
CA SER A 37 -0.01 -4.72 13.19
C SER A 37 -1.28 -3.99 12.75
N ILE A 38 -1.70 -2.96 13.50
CA ILE A 38 -2.87 -2.14 13.17
C ILE A 38 -2.71 -1.37 11.86
N VAL A 39 -1.47 -1.16 11.36
CA VAL A 39 -1.26 -0.51 10.05
C VAL A 39 -1.34 -1.46 8.86
N ILE A 40 -1.37 -2.78 9.08
CA ILE A 40 -1.36 -3.77 8.00
C ILE A 40 -2.48 -3.55 6.96
N PRO A 41 -3.76 -3.31 7.34
CA PRO A 41 -4.81 -3.08 6.35
C PRO A 41 -4.55 -1.85 5.47
N HIS A 42 -3.93 -0.82 6.04
CA HIS A 42 -3.58 0.41 5.33
C HIS A 42 -2.42 0.18 4.35
N LEU A 43 -1.38 -0.55 4.77
CA LEU A 43 -0.24 -0.87 3.90
C LEU A 43 -0.61 -1.82 2.76
N ARG A 44 -1.56 -2.75 2.98
CA ARG A 44 -2.10 -3.59 1.90
C ARG A 44 -2.79 -2.74 0.83
N ARG A 45 -3.69 -1.84 1.23
CA ARG A 45 -4.35 -0.91 0.29
C ARG A 45 -3.36 0.02 -0.42
N ALA A 46 -2.31 0.45 0.28
CA ALA A 46 -1.24 1.26 -0.32
C ALA A 46 -0.46 0.48 -1.38
N GLY A 47 -0.16 -0.80 -1.13
CA GLY A 47 0.45 -1.69 -2.12
C GLY A 47 -0.46 -1.93 -3.32
N ASP A 48 -1.74 -2.22 -3.08
CA ASP A 48 -2.73 -2.39 -4.16
C ASP A 48 -2.85 -1.12 -5.03
N PHE A 49 -2.78 0.05 -4.40
CA PHE A 49 -2.79 1.34 -5.12
C PHE A 49 -1.48 1.57 -5.90
N LEU A 50 -0.33 1.24 -5.33
CA LEU A 50 0.95 1.30 -6.05
C LEU A 50 0.94 0.37 -7.28
N ASP A 51 0.41 -0.85 -7.16
CA ASP A 51 0.27 -1.79 -8.27
C ASP A 51 -0.58 -1.19 -9.41
N GLN A 52 -1.69 -0.52 -9.08
CA GLN A 52 -2.53 0.21 -10.05
C GLN A 52 -1.75 1.32 -10.78
N LEU A 53 -0.94 2.10 -10.05
CA LEU A 53 -0.12 3.15 -10.65
C LEU A 53 0.98 2.59 -11.56
N GLU A 54 1.50 1.40 -11.25
CA GLU A 54 2.54 0.73 -12.04
C GLU A 54 1.98 -0.02 -13.25
N GLY A 55 0.66 -0.07 -13.42
CA GLY A 55 0.02 -0.87 -14.46
C GLY A 55 0.21 -2.39 -14.24
N ALA A 56 0.70 -2.79 -13.06
CA ALA A 56 0.72 -4.16 -12.63
C ALA A 56 -0.72 -4.52 -12.23
N GLY A 57 -1.45 -5.18 -13.14
CA GLY A 57 -2.84 -5.58 -12.88
C GLY A 57 -2.96 -6.27 -11.52
N ALA A 58 -3.92 -5.80 -10.72
CA ALA A 58 -4.16 -6.26 -9.35
C ALA A 58 -4.06 -7.78 -9.28
N HIS A 59 -3.12 -8.28 -8.48
CA HIS A 59 -3.02 -9.71 -8.24
C HIS A 59 -4.26 -10.15 -7.47
N ALA A 60 -5.26 -10.59 -8.22
CA ALA A 60 -6.53 -11.19 -7.83
C ALA A 60 -7.14 -10.60 -6.54
N ALA A 61 -8.13 -9.71 -6.71
CA ALA A 61 -9.14 -9.48 -5.69
C ALA A 61 -9.50 -10.82 -5.05
N ALA A 62 -9.15 -10.98 -3.77
CA ALA A 62 -9.40 -12.20 -3.04
C ALA A 62 -10.89 -12.53 -3.20
N ALA A 63 -11.17 -13.74 -3.69
CA ALA A 63 -12.52 -14.26 -3.80
C ALA A 63 -13.25 -14.06 -2.45
N PRO A 64 -14.56 -13.77 -2.47
CA PRO A 64 -15.31 -13.58 -1.23
C PRO A 64 -15.17 -14.83 -0.37
N HIS A 65 -14.50 -14.68 0.78
CA HIS A 65 -14.49 -15.70 1.81
C HIS A 65 -15.87 -15.68 2.47
N ASP A 66 -16.68 -16.67 2.12
CA ASP A 66 -17.94 -16.96 2.78
C ASP A 66 -17.64 -17.38 4.23
N HIS A 67 -18.08 -16.55 5.18
CA HIS A 67 -18.11 -16.89 6.59
C HIS A 67 -19.57 -17.14 6.95
N GLY A 68 -19.98 -18.40 6.78
CA GLY A 68 -21.24 -18.92 7.31
C GLY A 68 -21.30 -18.88 8.84
#